data_AF-A0A7J9M5G4-F1
#
_entry.id   AF-A0A7J9M5G4-F1
#
_cell.length_a   1.000
_cell.length_b   1.000
_cell.length_c   1.000
_cell.angle_alpha   90.00
_cell.angle_beta   90.00
_cell.angle_gamma   90.00
#
_symmetry.space_group_name_H-M   'P 1'
#
loop_
_entity.id
_entity.type
_entity.pdbx_description
1 polymer ?
#
loop_
_entity_poly.entity_id
_entity_poly.type
_entity_poly.pdbx_seq_one_letter_code
_entity_poly.pdbx_strand_id
1 'polypeptide(L)'
;MAGTLSSSTLHCQTYLVFTSQNPLRTLNSSFLINIEKRALIRCSAKKKIGFVDQILDYIEGGPKLRKWYGAPELLPKDGPIVEDQEEEDYPEDEVRDAVLVTDGDSEIGQASYLTDDPRVKALVKDKRSANEAFGTYVEVSSWAFNESISGETSNKVFVKKALRGVRAIICPNEGFLSSIESFKGVEHIVLLSQLFVYRASSGIQAIMKNNQRKIAEKDESVLMASGIPYTIVRAGMLQKTPGGTQGFSFEEGCSASGSLSMEDAASLCVEALEVVPQARFTFEVVNGGEKVSDWKECLTRLIGKTEQ
;
A
#
# COMPACT_ATOMS: atom_id res chain seq x y z
N MET A 1 15.72 -60.16 39.33
CA MET A 1 16.42 -58.99 39.91
C MET A 1 15.41 -57.85 39.95
N ALA A 2 14.80 -57.59 41.10
CA ALA A 2 15.07 -56.43 41.98
C ALA A 2 14.51 -55.12 41.39
N GLY A 3 13.64 -54.32 42.04
CA GLY A 3 13.06 -54.33 43.38
C GLY A 3 12.26 -53.03 43.63
N THR A 4 11.38 -53.08 44.63
CA THR A 4 10.98 -52.01 45.59
C THR A 4 10.24 -50.73 45.15
N LEU A 5 8.94 -50.67 45.55
CA LEU A 5 8.26 -49.71 46.47
C LEU A 5 8.81 -48.28 46.65
N SER A 6 7.92 -47.26 46.66
CA SER A 6 7.56 -46.46 47.87
C SER A 6 6.79 -45.15 47.59
N SER A 7 5.58 -45.06 48.14
CA SER A 7 4.93 -43.98 48.92
C SER A 7 5.17 -42.46 48.68
N SER A 8 4.08 -41.79 48.25
CA SER A 8 3.27 -40.74 48.94
C SER A 8 3.86 -39.47 49.60
N THR A 9 3.06 -38.39 49.44
CA THR A 9 2.89 -37.12 50.20
C THR A 9 3.87 -35.96 49.94
N LEU A 10 3.35 -34.80 49.51
CA LEU A 10 3.06 -33.67 50.42
C LEU A 10 2.37 -32.50 49.71
N HIS A 11 1.30 -32.04 50.35
CA HIS A 11 0.67 -30.72 50.22
C HIS A 11 1.70 -29.60 50.49
N CYS A 12 1.60 -28.50 49.75
CA CYS A 12 1.75 -27.15 50.32
C CYS A 12 1.11 -26.12 49.39
N GLN A 13 -0.10 -25.68 49.79
CA GLN A 13 -0.66 -24.39 49.43
C GLN A 13 0.22 -23.29 50.00
N THR A 14 0.51 -22.27 49.18
CA THR A 14 0.82 -20.94 49.71
C THR A 14 0.10 -19.89 48.88
N TYR A 15 -1.06 -19.48 49.40
CA TYR A 15 -1.64 -18.18 49.11
C TYR A 15 -0.70 -17.10 49.66
N LEU A 16 -0.37 -16.09 48.86
CA LEU A 16 0.02 -14.78 49.37
C LEU A 16 -0.80 -13.70 48.66
N VAL A 17 -1.99 -13.52 49.22
CA VAL A 17 -2.68 -12.23 49.22
C VAL A 17 -1.92 -11.35 50.20
N PHE A 18 -1.37 -10.23 49.73
CA PHE A 18 -1.05 -9.10 50.60
C PHE A 18 -2.00 -7.96 50.29
N THR A 19 -2.99 -7.84 51.16
CA THR A 19 -3.71 -6.61 51.46
C THR A 19 -2.76 -5.63 52.16
N SER A 20 -2.78 -4.36 51.77
CA SER A 20 -2.54 -3.27 52.72
C SER A 20 -3.33 -2.03 52.33
N GLN A 21 -4.00 -1.47 53.33
CA GLN A 21 -5.03 -0.45 53.30
C GLN A 21 -4.44 0.95 53.55
N ASN A 22 -4.90 1.94 52.76
CA ASN A 22 -5.31 3.33 53.10
C ASN A 22 -4.36 4.29 53.88
N PRO A 23 -4.60 5.64 53.99
CA PRO A 23 -5.68 6.50 53.48
C PRO A 23 -5.25 7.85 52.82
N LEU A 24 -6.26 8.55 52.31
CA LEU A 24 -6.42 10.00 52.01
C LEU A 24 -5.35 10.98 52.54
N ARG A 25 -4.99 11.95 51.67
CA ARG A 25 -5.00 13.37 52.08
C ARG A 25 -5.31 14.32 50.92
N THR A 26 -6.53 14.85 50.98
CA THR A 26 -6.99 16.06 50.28
C THR A 26 -6.23 17.28 50.79
N LEU A 27 -5.71 18.11 49.89
CA LEU A 27 -5.46 19.52 50.16
C LEU A 27 -5.97 20.36 48.99
N ASN A 28 -7.10 21.01 49.25
CA ASN A 28 -7.59 22.17 48.53
C ASN A 28 -6.50 23.24 48.49
N SER A 29 -6.29 23.83 47.32
CA SER A 29 -5.60 25.10 47.20
C SER A 29 -5.96 25.73 45.85
N SER A 30 -7.00 26.56 45.89
CA SER A 30 -7.41 27.49 44.85
C SER A 30 -6.32 28.56 44.64
N PHE A 31 -5.66 28.54 43.49
CA PHE A 31 -4.91 29.70 42.99
C PHE A 31 -5.48 30.12 41.66
N LEU A 32 -6.33 31.16 41.71
CA LEU A 32 -6.71 31.96 40.56
C LEU A 32 -5.51 32.81 40.16
N ILE A 33 -4.97 32.56 38.96
CA ILE A 33 -3.96 33.44 38.34
C ILE A 33 -4.60 34.05 37.10
N ASN A 34 -4.87 35.35 37.20
CA ASN A 34 -5.26 36.21 36.08
C ASN A 34 -4.15 36.23 35.02
N ILE A 35 -4.44 35.75 33.82
CA ILE A 35 -3.58 35.95 32.64
C ILE A 35 -4.16 37.13 31.85
N GLU A 36 -3.61 38.31 32.14
CA GLU A 36 -3.73 39.48 31.28
C GLU A 36 -2.83 39.32 30.03
N LYS A 37 -3.40 39.74 28.90
CA LYS A 37 -2.81 39.72 27.56
C LYS A 37 -1.43 40.40 27.53
N ARG A 38 -0.38 39.66 27.13
CA ARG A 38 0.89 40.25 26.69
C ARG A 38 1.08 40.04 25.19
N ALA A 39 1.13 41.15 24.47
CA ALA A 39 1.48 41.21 23.06
C ALA A 39 2.97 40.84 22.86
N LEU A 40 3.26 39.92 21.94
CA LEU A 40 4.62 39.57 21.52
C LEU A 40 5.06 40.53 20.40
N ILE A 41 6.07 41.35 20.67
CA ILE A 41 6.80 42.13 19.67
C ILE A 41 7.91 41.23 19.10
N ARG A 42 7.86 40.94 17.79
CA ARG A 42 8.82 40.10 17.08
C ARG A 42 9.93 40.99 16.49
N CYS A 43 11.11 40.97 17.08
CA CYS A 43 12.31 41.63 16.51
C CYS A 43 12.91 40.75 15.40
N SER A 44 12.98 41.25 14.16
CA SER A 44 13.67 40.60 13.03
C SER A 44 15.09 41.13 12.91
N ALA A 45 16.09 40.26 13.11
CA ALA A 45 17.49 40.57 12.88
C ALA A 45 17.87 40.20 11.43
N LYS A 46 18.16 41.20 10.59
CA LYS A 46 18.73 40.99 9.25
C LYS A 46 20.18 40.51 9.38
N LYS A 47 20.46 39.24 9.04
CA LYS A 47 21.83 38.72 8.96
C LYS A 47 22.57 39.40 7.80
N LYS A 48 23.77 39.92 8.07
CA LYS A 48 24.71 40.39 7.03
C LYS A 48 25.30 39.17 6.32
N ILE A 49 25.21 39.19 4.99
CA ILE A 49 25.76 38.17 4.07
C ILE A 49 27.28 38.13 4.23
N GLY A 50 27.84 36.92 4.32
CA GLY A 50 29.26 36.70 4.58
C GLY A 50 30.13 36.97 3.35
N PHE A 51 31.41 37.25 3.58
CA PHE A 51 32.40 37.46 2.51
C PHE A 51 32.50 36.28 1.52
N VAL A 52 32.27 35.06 2.01
CA VAL A 52 32.30 33.83 1.19
C VAL A 52 31.08 33.76 0.25
N ASP A 53 29.91 34.16 0.73
CA ASP A 53 28.67 34.23 -0.08
C ASP A 53 28.81 35.25 -1.21
N GLN A 54 29.53 36.36 -0.94
CA GLN A 54 29.80 37.40 -1.93
C GLN A 54 30.76 36.95 -3.04
N ILE A 55 31.66 36.00 -2.75
CA ILE A 55 32.56 35.38 -3.73
C ILE A 55 31.80 34.34 -4.56
N LEU A 56 30.95 33.51 -3.93
CA LEU A 56 30.04 32.59 -4.63
C LEU A 56 29.14 33.33 -5.61
N ASP A 57 28.56 34.46 -5.18
CA ASP A 57 27.75 35.34 -6.04
C ASP A 57 28.53 35.84 -7.26
N TYR A 58 29.85 36.04 -7.14
CA TYR A 58 30.69 36.54 -8.23
C TYR A 58 31.03 35.44 -9.25
N ILE A 59 31.22 34.20 -8.78
CA ILE A 59 31.50 33.03 -9.61
C ILE A 59 30.24 32.56 -10.33
N GLU A 60 29.08 32.62 -9.66
CA GLU A 60 27.78 32.20 -10.17
C GLU A 60 27.08 33.27 -11.02
N GLY A 61 27.78 34.36 -11.33
CA GLY A 61 27.28 35.45 -12.16
C GLY A 61 26.63 36.56 -11.33
N GLY A 62 27.48 37.45 -10.81
CA GLY A 62 27.05 38.49 -9.90
C GLY A 62 25.94 39.42 -10.43
N PRO A 63 25.36 40.26 -9.56
CA PRO A 63 24.12 41.00 -9.83
C PRO A 63 24.07 41.84 -11.11
N LYS A 64 25.22 42.17 -11.71
CA LYS A 64 25.32 42.92 -12.97
C LYS A 64 25.07 42.07 -14.23
N LEU A 65 25.26 40.75 -14.19
CA LEU A 65 25.01 39.83 -15.31
C LEU A 65 23.53 39.46 -15.45
N ARG A 66 22.77 39.44 -14.33
CA ARG A 66 21.31 39.24 -14.32
C ARG A 66 20.53 40.28 -15.14
N LYS A 67 21.11 41.45 -15.40
CA LYS A 67 20.51 42.50 -16.27
C LYS A 67 20.67 42.24 -17.77
N TRP A 68 21.66 41.45 -18.19
CA TRP A 68 21.98 41.26 -19.61
C TRP A 68 21.43 39.97 -20.22
N TYR A 69 20.99 39.02 -19.40
CA TYR A 69 20.45 37.73 -19.88
C TYR A 69 19.01 37.42 -19.43
N GLY A 70 18.27 38.39 -18.90
CA GLY A 70 16.80 38.30 -18.77
C GLY A 70 16.29 37.10 -17.95
N ALA A 71 16.78 36.91 -16.73
CA ALA A 71 16.16 35.99 -15.77
C ALA A 71 14.98 36.70 -15.06
N PRO A 72 13.81 36.06 -14.87
CA PRO A 72 12.71 36.66 -14.12
C PRO A 72 13.12 36.98 -12.68
N GLU A 73 12.70 38.15 -12.16
CA GLU A 73 12.98 38.57 -10.78
C GLU A 73 12.40 37.55 -9.79
N LEU A 74 13.26 36.96 -8.95
CA LEU A 74 12.84 36.12 -7.83
C LEU A 74 12.18 37.00 -6.78
N LEU A 75 10.84 36.93 -6.70
CA LEU A 75 10.07 37.56 -5.64
C LEU A 75 10.42 36.95 -4.27
N PRO A 76 10.35 37.73 -3.17
CA PRO A 76 10.64 37.22 -1.84
C PRO A 76 9.62 36.16 -1.42
N LYS A 77 10.11 34.95 -1.16
CA LYS A 77 9.34 33.81 -0.64
C LYS A 77 9.18 33.95 0.88
N ASP A 78 8.45 34.99 1.31
CA ASP A 78 7.98 35.16 2.69
C ASP A 78 6.48 35.48 2.68
N GLY A 79 5.69 34.52 2.17
CA GLY A 79 4.29 34.37 2.58
C GLY A 79 4.24 33.42 3.77
N PRO A 80 3.22 33.50 4.65
CA PRO A 80 3.00 32.41 5.59
C PRO A 80 2.90 31.12 4.78
N ILE A 81 3.48 30.03 5.30
CA ILE A 81 3.27 28.69 4.79
C ILE A 81 1.76 28.47 4.86
N VAL A 82 1.10 28.72 3.73
CA VAL A 82 -0.23 28.19 3.49
C VAL A 82 0.07 26.71 3.40
N GLU A 83 -0.19 26.01 4.50
CA GLU A 83 -0.45 24.59 4.41
C GLU A 83 -1.48 24.48 3.29
N ASP A 84 -1.12 23.82 2.20
CA ASP A 84 -2.00 23.49 1.10
C ASP A 84 -3.15 22.62 1.68
N GLN A 85 -4.12 23.28 2.32
CA GLN A 85 -5.48 22.80 2.47
C GLN A 85 -6.15 22.97 1.11
N GLU A 86 -5.57 22.30 0.11
CA GLU A 86 -6.24 22.01 -1.14
C GLU A 86 -7.18 20.84 -0.85
N GLU A 87 -8.34 21.17 -0.26
CA GLU A 87 -9.58 20.55 -0.72
C GLU A 87 -9.77 20.95 -2.20
N GLU A 88 -8.93 20.41 -3.08
CA GLU A 88 -9.23 20.39 -4.50
C GLU A 88 -10.38 19.40 -4.68
N ASP A 89 -11.58 19.96 -4.64
CA ASP A 89 -12.82 19.40 -5.16
C ASP A 89 -12.70 19.42 -6.70
N TYR A 90 -12.04 18.39 -7.24
CA TYR A 90 -11.92 18.17 -8.67
C TYR A 90 -13.29 17.77 -9.25
N PRO A 91 -13.62 18.20 -10.48
CA PRO A 91 -14.88 17.81 -11.10
C PRO A 91 -14.97 16.28 -11.17
N GLU A 92 -16.07 15.70 -10.68
CA GLU A 92 -16.31 14.25 -10.68
C GLU A 92 -16.32 13.64 -12.09
N ASP A 93 -16.39 14.49 -13.13
CA ASP A 93 -16.58 14.19 -14.55
C ASP A 93 -15.29 13.94 -15.35
N GLU A 94 -14.14 13.70 -14.70
CA GLU A 94 -12.98 13.18 -15.45
C GLU A 94 -13.32 11.81 -16.05
N VAL A 95 -13.08 11.63 -17.36
CA VAL A 95 -13.27 10.33 -18.04
C VAL A 95 -12.36 9.30 -17.37
N ARG A 96 -12.97 8.38 -16.62
CA ARG A 96 -12.27 7.30 -15.91
C ARG A 96 -12.16 6.10 -16.81
N ASP A 97 -11.03 5.98 -17.46
CA ASP A 97 -10.75 4.85 -18.35
C ASP A 97 -9.39 4.21 -18.10
N ALA A 98 -8.61 4.73 -17.16
CA ALA A 98 -7.28 4.22 -16.88
C ALA A 98 -7.30 2.99 -15.95
N VAL A 99 -6.35 2.09 -16.16
CA VAL A 99 -6.07 0.96 -15.27
C VAL A 99 -4.82 1.27 -14.47
N LEU A 100 -4.90 1.20 -13.14
CA LEU A 100 -3.74 1.39 -12.25
C LEU A 100 -3.17 0.04 -11.82
N VAL A 101 -1.91 -0.22 -12.17
CA VAL A 101 -1.16 -1.37 -11.66
C VAL A 101 -0.27 -0.90 -10.52
N THR A 102 -0.45 -1.49 -9.34
CA THR A 102 0.33 -1.13 -8.15
C THR A 102 1.64 -1.91 -8.11
N ASP A 103 2.70 -1.35 -7.54
CA ASP A 103 4.03 -1.99 -7.49
C ASP A 103 4.50 -2.43 -8.89
N GLY A 104 4.39 -1.50 -9.84
CA GLY A 104 4.65 -1.73 -11.25
C GLY A 104 6.06 -2.15 -11.63
N ASP A 105 7.03 -1.82 -10.78
CA ASP A 105 8.41 -2.28 -10.89
C ASP A 105 8.61 -3.73 -10.44
N SER A 106 7.62 -4.37 -9.82
CA SER A 106 7.69 -5.81 -9.50
C SER A 106 7.63 -6.68 -10.74
N GLU A 107 8.09 -7.92 -10.67
CA GLU A 107 8.07 -8.87 -11.80
C GLU A 107 6.65 -9.15 -12.31
N ILE A 108 5.71 -9.31 -11.39
CA ILE A 108 4.28 -9.54 -11.71
C ILE A 108 3.65 -8.24 -12.23
N GLY A 109 3.99 -7.09 -11.64
CA GLY A 109 3.58 -5.77 -12.13
C GLY A 109 4.03 -5.58 -13.57
N GLN A 110 5.33 -5.75 -13.84
CA GLN A 110 5.95 -5.70 -15.17
C GLN A 110 5.22 -6.60 -16.19
N ALA A 111 4.94 -7.84 -15.82
CA ALA A 111 4.21 -8.78 -16.67
C ALA A 111 2.75 -8.36 -16.95
N SER A 112 2.13 -7.60 -16.03
CA SER A 112 0.74 -7.12 -16.18
C SER A 112 0.62 -5.91 -17.14
N TYR A 113 1.72 -5.23 -17.49
CA TYR A 113 1.69 -4.08 -18.43
C TYR A 113 1.69 -4.48 -19.90
N LEU A 114 1.93 -5.75 -20.21
CA LEU A 114 2.00 -6.24 -21.59
C LEU A 114 0.64 -6.28 -22.29
N THR A 115 -0.42 -5.82 -21.63
CA THR A 115 -1.74 -5.63 -22.22
C THR A 115 -1.75 -4.42 -23.16
N ASP A 116 -2.41 -4.54 -24.31
CA ASP A 116 -2.57 -3.47 -25.31
C ASP A 116 -3.50 -2.31 -24.84
N ASP A 117 -3.72 -2.13 -23.53
CA ASP A 117 -4.58 -1.05 -23.02
C ASP A 117 -3.87 0.31 -23.16
N PRO A 118 -4.46 1.28 -23.89
CA PRO A 118 -3.81 2.56 -24.17
C PRO A 118 -3.67 3.49 -22.97
N ARG A 119 -4.27 3.22 -21.80
CA ARG A 119 -4.23 4.13 -20.63
C ARG A 119 -3.86 3.43 -19.33
N VAL A 120 -2.76 2.68 -19.33
CA VAL A 120 -2.21 2.08 -18.11
C VAL A 120 -1.39 3.09 -17.30
N LYS A 121 -1.68 3.17 -16.00
CA LYS A 121 -0.90 3.89 -14.99
C LYS A 121 -0.14 2.91 -14.13
N ALA A 122 1.14 3.21 -13.87
CA ALA A 122 1.97 2.42 -12.97
C ALA A 122 2.23 3.18 -11.69
N LEU A 123 2.01 2.52 -10.55
CA LEU A 123 2.52 3.00 -9.27
C LEU A 123 3.82 2.27 -8.93
N VAL A 124 4.93 2.99 -8.86
CA VAL A 124 6.28 2.43 -8.84
C VAL A 124 7.08 2.97 -7.65
N LYS A 125 7.93 2.15 -7.03
CA LYS A 125 8.83 2.64 -5.97
C LYS A 125 9.91 3.57 -6.55
N ASP A 126 10.59 3.14 -7.61
CA ASP A 126 11.60 3.95 -8.31
C ASP A 126 11.14 4.45 -9.69
N LYS A 127 10.75 5.73 -9.75
CA LYS A 127 10.37 6.41 -10.99
C LYS A 127 11.44 6.37 -12.08
N ARG A 128 12.72 6.46 -11.71
CA ARG A 128 13.80 6.54 -12.71
C ARG A 128 13.95 5.20 -13.42
N SER A 129 14.01 4.12 -12.66
CA SER A 129 14.11 2.76 -13.20
C SER A 129 12.89 2.41 -14.06
N ALA A 130 11.68 2.74 -13.63
CA ALA A 130 10.49 2.49 -14.44
C ALA A 130 10.46 3.30 -15.74
N ASN A 131 10.85 4.58 -15.72
CA ASN A 131 10.90 5.37 -16.94
C ASN A 131 11.94 4.84 -17.94
N GLU A 132 13.03 4.24 -17.46
CA GLU A 132 14.02 3.58 -18.33
C GLU A 132 13.47 2.28 -18.92
N ALA A 133 12.73 1.49 -18.14
CA ALA A 133 12.17 0.21 -18.58
C ALA A 133 10.99 0.38 -19.54
N PHE A 134 10.05 1.28 -19.25
CA PHE A 134 8.78 1.41 -19.98
C PHE A 134 8.71 2.63 -20.90
N GLY A 135 9.64 3.57 -20.77
CA GLY A 135 9.63 4.82 -21.53
C GLY A 135 8.38 5.66 -21.27
N THR A 136 7.81 6.22 -22.34
CA THR A 136 6.59 7.04 -22.31
C THR A 136 5.30 6.22 -22.46
N TYR A 137 5.39 4.88 -22.52
CA TYR A 137 4.23 4.02 -22.75
C TYR A 137 3.28 3.99 -21.54
N VAL A 138 3.82 4.16 -20.34
CA VAL A 138 3.08 4.06 -19.07
C VAL A 138 3.14 5.38 -18.30
N GLU A 139 2.02 5.84 -17.76
CA GLU A 139 2.01 6.99 -16.84
C GLU A 139 2.58 6.54 -15.49
N VAL A 140 3.87 6.81 -15.25
CA VAL A 140 4.55 6.41 -14.02
C VAL A 140 4.34 7.44 -12.92
N SER A 141 3.64 7.01 -11.88
CA SER A 141 3.56 7.68 -10.58
C SER A 141 4.48 6.99 -9.58
N SER A 142 5.31 7.77 -8.89
CA SER A 142 6.20 7.21 -7.87
C SER A 142 5.54 7.26 -6.51
N TRP A 143 5.67 6.19 -5.74
CA TRP A 143 5.34 6.19 -4.31
C TRP A 143 6.54 5.69 -3.51
N ALA A 144 6.98 6.46 -2.52
CA ALA A 144 8.00 6.01 -1.60
C ALA A 144 7.32 5.27 -0.46
N PHE A 145 7.34 3.94 -0.49
CA PHE A 145 7.03 3.13 0.70
C PHE A 145 8.21 3.23 1.67
N ASN A 146 8.21 4.27 2.51
CA ASN A 146 9.13 4.35 3.64
C ASN A 146 8.29 4.26 4.92
N GLU A 147 8.27 3.08 5.55
CA GLU A 147 7.60 2.83 6.84
C GLU A 147 8.19 3.70 7.98
N SER A 148 9.31 4.38 7.75
CA SER A 148 9.88 5.35 8.68
C SER A 148 10.38 6.57 7.93
N ILE A 149 9.66 7.69 8.03
CA ILE A 149 10.16 9.06 8.17
C ILE A 149 8.94 9.96 7.98
N SER A 150 8.36 10.38 9.10
CA SER A 150 7.75 11.70 9.31
C SER A 150 7.06 12.33 8.08
N GLY A 151 5.93 11.79 7.64
CA GLY A 151 5.16 12.38 6.54
C GLY A 151 3.97 11.54 6.06
N GLU A 152 3.05 11.15 6.94
CA GLU A 152 1.80 10.47 6.53
C GLU A 152 0.99 11.32 5.53
N THR A 153 1.12 12.65 5.56
CA THR A 153 0.38 13.57 4.69
C THR A 153 0.86 13.54 3.24
N SER A 154 2.16 13.40 2.98
CA SER A 154 2.69 13.44 1.61
C SER A 154 2.27 12.22 0.80
N ASN A 155 2.27 11.04 1.43
CA ASN A 155 1.91 9.79 0.74
C ASN A 155 0.44 9.79 0.29
N LYS A 156 -0.46 10.38 1.07
CA LYS A 156 -1.89 10.50 0.72
C LYS A 156 -2.11 11.33 -0.55
N VAL A 157 -1.38 12.44 -0.70
CA VAL A 157 -1.47 13.29 -1.88
C VAL A 157 -1.02 12.56 -3.15
N PHE A 158 0.09 11.81 -3.07
CA PHE A 158 0.57 11.02 -4.22
C PHE A 158 -0.41 9.92 -4.64
N VAL A 159 -0.97 9.20 -3.67
CA VAL A 159 -1.94 8.14 -3.95
C VAL A 159 -3.24 8.71 -4.51
N LYS A 160 -3.75 9.83 -3.95
CA LYS A 160 -4.92 10.54 -4.50
C LYS A 160 -4.70 10.97 -5.94
N LYS A 161 -3.50 11.45 -6.28
CA LYS A 161 -3.10 11.81 -7.65
C LYS A 161 -3.02 10.58 -8.57
N ALA A 162 -2.47 9.47 -8.08
CA ALA A 162 -2.36 8.23 -8.86
C ALA A 162 -3.72 7.60 -9.16
N LEU A 163 -4.69 7.72 -8.24
CA LEU A 163 -6.06 7.24 -8.40
C LEU A 163 -6.91 8.14 -9.32
N ARG A 164 -6.41 9.31 -9.73
CA ARG A 164 -7.15 10.24 -10.57
C ARG A 164 -7.37 9.66 -11.97
N GLY A 165 -8.63 9.60 -12.42
CA GLY A 165 -9.03 9.05 -13.72
C GLY A 165 -8.93 7.53 -13.82
N VAL A 166 -8.73 6.83 -12.70
CA VAL A 166 -8.61 5.36 -12.66
C VAL A 166 -9.98 4.73 -12.56
N ARG A 167 -10.27 3.81 -13.48
CA ARG A 167 -11.47 2.97 -13.50
C ARG A 167 -11.26 1.68 -12.73
N ALA A 168 -10.10 1.04 -12.90
CA ALA A 168 -9.81 -0.24 -12.28
C ALA A 168 -8.39 -0.32 -11.73
N ILE A 169 -8.19 -1.13 -10.69
CA ILE A 169 -6.89 -1.30 -10.02
C ILE A 169 -6.49 -2.78 -10.04
N ILE A 170 -5.26 -3.07 -10.45
CA ILE A 170 -4.61 -4.36 -10.23
C ILE A 170 -3.59 -4.23 -9.12
N CYS A 171 -3.75 -5.04 -8.07
CA CYS A 171 -2.82 -5.21 -6.97
C CYS A 171 -2.08 -6.54 -7.11
N PRO A 172 -0.91 -6.60 -7.78
CA PRO A 172 -0.13 -7.82 -7.91
C PRO A 172 0.56 -8.23 -6.59
N ASN A 173 0.71 -7.29 -5.65
CA ASN A 173 1.26 -7.54 -4.32
C ASN A 173 0.34 -6.94 -3.26
N GLU A 174 0.43 -7.50 -2.05
CA GLU A 174 -0.33 -7.06 -0.89
C GLU A 174 0.37 -5.87 -0.19
N GLY A 175 -0.41 -5.08 0.55
CA GLY A 175 0.04 -3.94 1.36
C GLY A 175 -0.36 -2.58 0.81
N PHE A 176 -0.85 -2.51 -0.43
CA PHE A 176 -1.30 -1.26 -1.02
C PHE A 176 -2.66 -0.82 -0.49
N LEU A 177 -3.64 -1.72 -0.46
CA LEU A 177 -5.04 -1.37 -0.19
C LEU A 177 -5.22 -0.86 1.23
N SER A 178 -4.49 -1.43 2.19
CA SER A 178 -4.54 -1.01 3.58
C SER A 178 -3.91 0.34 3.89
N SER A 179 -3.26 0.98 2.91
CA SER A 179 -2.72 2.34 2.99
C SER A 179 -3.67 3.40 2.40
N ILE A 180 -4.78 2.97 1.77
CA ILE A 180 -5.73 3.83 1.07
C ILE A 180 -6.93 4.12 1.95
N GLU A 181 -7.34 5.39 1.98
CA GLU A 181 -8.54 5.83 2.71
C GLU A 181 -9.80 5.79 1.85
N SER A 182 -9.69 6.07 0.55
CA SER A 182 -10.82 6.16 -0.36
C SER A 182 -10.46 5.69 -1.76
N PHE A 183 -11.34 4.88 -2.33
CA PHE A 183 -11.29 4.38 -3.70
C PHE A 183 -12.34 5.06 -4.58
N LYS A 184 -12.66 6.34 -4.29
CA LYS A 184 -13.71 7.09 -4.98
C LYS A 184 -13.47 7.04 -6.49
N GLY A 185 -14.43 6.46 -7.20
CA GLY A 185 -14.47 6.41 -8.65
C GLY A 185 -13.85 5.19 -9.31
N VAL A 186 -13.29 4.29 -8.52
CA VAL A 186 -12.87 2.96 -8.97
C VAL A 186 -14.11 2.07 -9.08
N GLU A 187 -14.26 1.40 -10.20
CA GLU A 187 -15.36 0.49 -10.50
C GLU A 187 -15.01 -0.97 -10.20
N HIS A 188 -13.73 -1.34 -10.31
CA HIS A 188 -13.28 -2.71 -10.09
C HIS A 188 -11.86 -2.79 -9.53
N ILE A 189 -11.64 -3.69 -8.57
CA ILE A 189 -10.32 -3.93 -7.98
C ILE A 189 -10.00 -5.42 -8.06
N VAL A 190 -8.84 -5.76 -8.63
CA VAL A 190 -8.29 -7.11 -8.67
C VAL A 190 -7.12 -7.20 -7.70
N LEU A 191 -7.19 -8.11 -6.73
CA LEU A 191 -6.14 -8.34 -5.74
C LEU A 191 -5.58 -9.75 -5.89
N LEU A 192 -4.27 -9.85 -6.14
CA LEU A 192 -3.53 -11.10 -6.02
C LEU A 192 -3.12 -11.28 -4.55
N SER A 193 -3.65 -12.32 -3.90
CA SER A 193 -3.30 -12.64 -2.51
C SER A 193 -2.72 -14.04 -2.37
N GLN A 194 -1.75 -14.19 -1.47
CA GLN A 194 -1.19 -15.48 -1.05
C GLN A 194 -1.57 -15.84 0.39
N LEU A 195 -2.68 -15.31 0.90
CA LEU A 195 -3.12 -15.50 2.29
C LEU A 195 -3.11 -16.97 2.74
N PHE A 196 -3.55 -17.88 1.86
CA PHE A 196 -3.62 -19.31 2.20
C PHE A 196 -2.24 -19.98 2.27
N VAL A 197 -1.28 -19.54 1.46
CA VAL A 197 0.13 -19.96 1.57
C VAL A 197 0.70 -19.56 2.94
N TYR A 198 0.37 -18.35 3.41
CA TYR A 198 0.85 -17.87 4.70
C TYR A 198 0.16 -18.57 5.87
N ARG A 199 -1.14 -18.88 5.76
CA ARG A 199 -1.87 -19.66 6.78
C ARG A 199 -1.44 -21.12 6.85
N ALA A 200 -1.09 -21.72 5.72
CA ALA A 200 -0.58 -23.10 5.66
C ALA A 200 0.85 -23.23 6.24
N SER A 201 1.60 -22.12 6.34
CA SER A 201 2.94 -22.15 6.90
C SER A 201 2.95 -22.53 8.38
N SER A 202 3.96 -23.31 8.79
CA SER A 202 4.07 -23.87 10.14
C SER A 202 5.48 -23.69 10.73
N GLY A 203 5.61 -23.80 12.06
CA GLY A 203 6.90 -23.70 12.75
C GLY A 203 7.59 -22.34 12.57
N ILE A 204 8.91 -22.37 12.30
CA ILE A 204 9.71 -21.15 12.11
C ILE A 204 9.26 -20.36 10.86
N GLN A 205 8.76 -21.04 9.83
CA GLN A 205 8.25 -20.37 8.63
C GLN A 205 7.03 -19.50 8.92
N ALA A 206 6.14 -19.94 9.82
CA ALA A 206 4.98 -19.16 10.25
C ALA A 206 5.40 -17.87 10.97
N ILE A 207 6.46 -17.93 11.78
CA ILE A 207 7.01 -16.77 12.47
C ILE A 207 7.58 -15.77 11.47
N MET A 208 8.34 -16.24 10.47
CA MET A 208 8.92 -15.40 9.42
C MET A 208 7.86 -14.74 8.53
N LYS A 209 6.76 -15.45 8.25
CA LYS A 209 5.68 -15.00 7.35
C LYS A 209 4.53 -14.28 8.06
N ASN A 210 4.63 -14.05 9.36
CA ASN A 210 3.54 -13.49 10.16
C ASN A 210 3.15 -12.06 9.72
N ASN A 211 4.13 -11.26 9.30
CA ASN A 211 3.85 -9.89 8.84
C ASN A 211 3.11 -9.92 7.49
N GLN A 212 3.57 -10.72 6.54
CA GLN A 212 2.91 -10.91 5.24
C GLN A 212 1.48 -11.41 5.45
N ARG A 213 1.28 -12.40 6.34
CA ARG A 213 -0.06 -12.86 6.71
C ARG A 213 -0.96 -11.72 7.19
N LYS A 214 -0.49 -10.89 8.11
CA LYS A 214 -1.28 -9.76 8.63
C LYS A 214 -1.60 -8.73 7.56
N ILE A 215 -0.65 -8.46 6.66
CA ILE A 215 -0.83 -7.54 5.54
C ILE A 215 -1.89 -8.09 4.59
N ALA A 216 -1.78 -9.35 4.18
CA ALA A 216 -2.78 -10.05 3.37
C ALA A 216 -4.18 -10.01 3.99
N GLU A 217 -4.29 -10.37 5.27
CA GLU A 217 -5.56 -10.36 6.00
C GLU A 217 -6.17 -8.96 6.06
N LYS A 218 -5.33 -7.92 6.24
CA LYS A 218 -5.78 -6.53 6.30
C LYS A 218 -6.26 -6.05 4.92
N ASP A 219 -5.49 -6.30 3.86
CA ASP A 219 -5.84 -5.88 2.51
C ASP A 219 -7.13 -6.55 2.01
N GLU A 220 -7.28 -7.88 2.19
CA GLU A 220 -8.53 -8.57 1.87
C GLU A 220 -9.70 -7.98 2.67
N SER A 221 -9.52 -7.71 3.98
CA SER A 221 -10.57 -7.14 4.83
C SER A 221 -10.97 -5.72 4.40
N VAL A 222 -10.00 -4.87 4.05
CA VAL A 222 -10.25 -3.52 3.54
C VAL A 222 -11.02 -3.58 2.23
N LEU A 223 -10.62 -4.47 1.33
CA LEU A 223 -11.29 -4.66 0.05
C LEU A 223 -12.74 -5.14 0.22
N MET A 224 -12.96 -6.11 1.11
CA MET A 224 -14.29 -6.62 1.48
C MET A 224 -15.19 -5.52 2.07
N ALA A 225 -14.61 -4.60 2.86
CA ALA A 225 -15.32 -3.49 3.48
C ALA A 225 -15.52 -2.29 2.54
N SER A 226 -14.80 -2.20 1.42
CA SER A 226 -14.82 -1.05 0.51
C SER A 226 -16.16 -0.82 -0.19
N GLY A 227 -16.97 -1.87 -0.35
CA GLY A 227 -18.24 -1.81 -1.09
C GLY A 227 -18.09 -1.72 -2.62
N ILE A 228 -16.87 -1.83 -3.14
CA ILE A 228 -16.56 -1.80 -4.57
C ILE A 228 -16.57 -3.23 -5.13
N PRO A 229 -17.05 -3.46 -6.36
CA PRO A 229 -16.85 -4.73 -7.05
C PRO A 229 -15.37 -5.14 -7.04
N TYR A 230 -15.10 -6.38 -6.67
CA TYR A 230 -13.72 -6.84 -6.57
C TYR A 230 -13.57 -8.31 -6.93
N THR A 231 -12.34 -8.65 -7.35
CA THR A 231 -11.89 -10.01 -7.59
C THR A 231 -10.65 -10.28 -6.74
N ILE A 232 -10.76 -11.16 -5.74
CA ILE A 232 -9.60 -11.64 -4.98
C ILE A 232 -9.15 -12.96 -5.61
N VAL A 233 -7.96 -12.93 -6.21
CA VAL A 233 -7.27 -14.10 -6.75
C VAL A 233 -6.37 -14.66 -5.66
N ARG A 234 -6.82 -15.70 -4.95
CA ARG A 234 -6.01 -16.37 -3.94
C ARG A 234 -5.06 -17.35 -4.62
N ALA A 235 -3.85 -16.93 -4.91
CA ALA A 235 -2.85 -17.75 -5.56
C ALA A 235 -2.10 -18.67 -4.59
N GLY A 236 -1.63 -19.80 -5.11
CA GLY A 236 -0.64 -20.63 -4.45
C GLY A 236 0.74 -19.97 -4.34
N MET A 237 1.77 -20.78 -4.07
CA MET A 237 3.14 -20.29 -3.99
C MET A 237 3.58 -19.74 -5.36
N LEU A 238 3.84 -18.44 -5.42
CA LEU A 238 4.32 -17.76 -6.63
C LEU A 238 5.73 -18.21 -6.98
N GLN A 239 5.94 -18.61 -8.23
CA GLN A 239 7.22 -19.10 -8.75
C GLN A 239 7.67 -18.31 -9.97
N LYS A 240 8.99 -18.11 -10.07
CA LYS A 240 9.65 -17.50 -11.24
C LYS A 240 9.85 -18.54 -12.33
N THR A 241 8.75 -19.04 -12.88
CA THR A 241 8.72 -20.00 -13.97
C THR A 241 7.93 -19.40 -15.14
N PRO A 242 8.27 -19.73 -16.40
CA PRO A 242 7.50 -19.26 -17.54
C PRO A 242 6.02 -19.66 -17.46
N GLY A 243 5.14 -18.71 -17.76
CA GLY A 243 3.69 -18.92 -17.85
C GLY A 243 3.27 -19.67 -19.11
N GLY A 244 2.01 -20.04 -19.21
CA GLY A 244 1.40 -20.71 -20.36
C GLY A 244 1.87 -22.14 -20.61
N THR A 245 2.76 -22.67 -19.77
CA THR A 245 3.30 -24.03 -19.89
C THR A 245 2.40 -25.09 -19.25
N GLN A 246 1.72 -24.70 -18.16
CA GLN A 246 0.81 -25.55 -17.40
C GLN A 246 -0.61 -25.00 -17.49
N GLY A 247 -1.61 -25.85 -17.23
CA GLY A 247 -2.98 -25.39 -17.04
C GLY A 247 -3.18 -24.77 -15.67
N PHE A 248 -4.43 -24.67 -15.26
CA PHE A 248 -4.87 -24.13 -13.98
C PHE A 248 -5.61 -25.21 -13.17
N SER A 249 -5.78 -24.95 -11.88
CA SER A 249 -6.73 -25.62 -11.01
C SER A 249 -7.36 -24.59 -10.10
N PHE A 250 -8.69 -24.65 -9.98
CA PHE A 250 -9.52 -23.74 -9.19
C PHE A 250 -10.23 -24.47 -8.04
N GLU A 251 -9.69 -25.60 -7.61
CA GLU A 251 -10.25 -26.40 -6.51
C GLU A 251 -10.12 -25.67 -5.17
N GLU A 252 -11.10 -25.84 -4.29
CA GLU A 252 -11.05 -25.28 -2.94
C GLU A 252 -9.87 -25.89 -2.15
N GLY A 253 -9.08 -25.04 -1.50
CA GLY A 253 -7.87 -25.41 -0.77
C GLY A 253 -6.63 -25.62 -1.62
N CYS A 254 -6.69 -25.48 -2.95
CA CYS A 254 -5.54 -25.73 -3.82
C CYS A 254 -4.38 -24.75 -3.55
N SER A 255 -4.69 -23.51 -3.16
CA SER A 255 -3.69 -22.46 -2.94
C SER A 255 -2.87 -22.66 -1.67
N ALA A 256 -3.30 -23.50 -0.74
CA ALA A 256 -2.54 -23.80 0.47
C ALA A 256 -1.29 -24.66 0.18
N SER A 257 -1.32 -25.49 -0.87
CA SER A 257 -0.26 -26.47 -1.18
C SER A 257 0.31 -26.40 -2.59
N GLY A 258 -0.39 -25.77 -3.54
CA GLY A 258 0.07 -25.66 -4.92
C GLY A 258 0.93 -24.42 -5.19
N SER A 259 1.36 -24.29 -6.44
CA SER A 259 2.19 -23.19 -6.93
C SER A 259 1.60 -22.57 -8.19
N LEU A 260 1.87 -21.29 -8.42
CA LEU A 260 1.45 -20.55 -9.60
C LEU A 260 2.64 -19.79 -10.19
N SER A 261 2.84 -19.84 -11.50
CA SER A 261 3.79 -18.98 -12.20
C SER A 261 3.43 -17.51 -12.00
N MET A 262 4.43 -16.66 -11.79
CA MET A 262 4.25 -15.21 -11.74
C MET A 262 3.66 -14.64 -13.04
N GLU A 263 4.03 -15.18 -14.20
CA GLU A 263 3.50 -14.75 -15.50
C GLU A 263 2.03 -15.17 -15.69
N ASP A 264 1.67 -16.39 -15.26
CA ASP A 264 0.29 -16.85 -15.25
C ASP A 264 -0.57 -16.03 -14.28
N ALA A 265 -0.03 -15.69 -13.10
CA ALA A 265 -0.69 -14.84 -12.12
C ALA A 265 -0.95 -13.43 -12.67
N ALA A 266 0.03 -12.84 -13.36
CA ALA A 266 -0.10 -11.55 -14.01
C ALA A 266 -1.17 -11.58 -15.11
N SER A 267 -1.10 -12.58 -16.00
CA SER A 267 -2.08 -12.77 -17.08
C SER A 267 -3.49 -12.92 -16.52
N LEU A 268 -3.67 -13.75 -15.49
CA LEU A 268 -4.96 -13.94 -14.83
C LEU A 268 -5.50 -12.64 -14.22
N CYS A 269 -4.65 -11.81 -13.59
CA CYS A 269 -5.08 -10.53 -13.03
C CYS A 269 -5.58 -9.56 -14.11
N VAL A 270 -4.95 -9.56 -15.29
CA VAL A 270 -5.38 -8.78 -16.44
C VAL A 270 -6.73 -9.28 -16.96
N GLU A 271 -6.85 -10.59 -17.19
CA GLU A 271 -8.08 -11.23 -17.68
C GLU A 271 -9.26 -11.01 -16.71
N ALA A 272 -8.97 -10.98 -15.40
CA ALA A 272 -9.97 -10.67 -14.38
C ALA A 272 -10.59 -9.28 -14.53
N LEU A 273 -9.90 -8.30 -15.13
CA LEU A 273 -10.45 -6.96 -15.38
C LEU A 273 -11.57 -6.94 -16.40
N GLU A 274 -11.58 -7.87 -17.36
CA GLU A 274 -12.61 -7.93 -18.39
C GLU A 274 -13.96 -8.44 -17.85
N VAL A 275 -13.93 -9.14 -16.72
CA VAL A 275 -15.11 -9.76 -16.09
C VAL A 275 -15.34 -9.14 -14.71
N VAL A 276 -16.00 -7.98 -14.70
CA VAL A 276 -16.38 -7.30 -13.47
C VAL A 276 -17.57 -8.06 -12.84
N PRO A 277 -17.42 -8.62 -11.62
CA PRO A 277 -18.49 -9.31 -10.94
C PRO A 277 -19.54 -8.29 -10.44
N GLN A 278 -20.83 -8.66 -10.46
CA GLN A 278 -21.89 -7.82 -9.87
C GLN A 278 -21.83 -7.81 -8.34
N ALA A 279 -21.25 -8.87 -7.76
CA ALA A 279 -21.06 -9.07 -6.35
C ALA A 279 -19.56 -9.28 -6.02
N ARG A 280 -19.29 -9.77 -4.82
CA ARG A 280 -17.94 -10.07 -4.30
C ARG A 280 -17.44 -11.38 -4.91
N PHE A 281 -16.30 -11.36 -5.61
CA PHE A 281 -15.72 -12.57 -6.19
C PHE A 281 -14.38 -12.93 -5.56
N THR A 282 -14.22 -14.17 -5.14
CA THR A 282 -12.97 -14.70 -4.57
C THR A 282 -12.84 -16.15 -4.97
N PHE A 283 -11.68 -16.52 -5.50
CA PHE A 283 -11.40 -17.89 -5.90
C PHE A 283 -9.93 -18.24 -5.67
N GLU A 284 -9.66 -19.53 -5.57
CA GLU A 284 -8.31 -20.07 -5.44
C GLU A 284 -7.75 -20.49 -6.79
N VAL A 285 -6.44 -20.36 -6.98
CA VAL A 285 -5.79 -20.74 -8.23
C VAL A 285 -4.35 -21.21 -8.03
N VAL A 286 -4.04 -22.30 -8.71
CA VAL A 286 -2.68 -22.84 -8.87
C VAL A 286 -2.49 -23.34 -10.31
N ASN A 287 -1.24 -23.56 -10.72
CA ASN A 287 -1.01 -24.30 -11.96
C ASN A 287 -1.45 -25.77 -11.80
N GLY A 288 -2.11 -26.29 -12.81
CA GLY A 288 -2.74 -27.60 -12.83
C GLY A 288 -2.95 -28.14 -14.25
N GLY A 289 -4.02 -28.90 -14.45
CA GLY A 289 -4.32 -29.57 -15.71
C GLY A 289 -5.38 -28.90 -16.59
N GLU A 290 -6.20 -27.99 -16.04
CA GLU A 290 -7.30 -27.36 -16.79
C GLU A 290 -6.73 -26.32 -17.75
N LYS A 291 -6.88 -26.56 -19.05
CA LYS A 291 -6.48 -25.57 -20.07
C LYS A 291 -7.62 -24.58 -20.27
N VAL A 292 -7.34 -23.31 -20.02
CA VAL A 292 -8.30 -22.22 -20.22
C VAL A 292 -8.02 -21.59 -21.59
N SER A 293 -8.98 -21.68 -22.51
CA SER A 293 -8.91 -21.03 -23.82
C SER A 293 -9.73 -19.76 -23.91
N ASP A 294 -10.82 -19.67 -23.14
CA ASP A 294 -11.67 -18.49 -23.01
C ASP A 294 -11.75 -18.11 -21.52
N TRP A 295 -11.00 -17.08 -21.15
CA TRP A 295 -10.95 -16.58 -19.78
C TRP A 295 -12.28 -16.00 -19.32
N LYS A 296 -13.01 -15.33 -20.21
CA LYS A 296 -14.30 -14.72 -19.90
C LYS A 296 -15.33 -15.77 -19.53
N GLU A 297 -15.42 -16.85 -20.31
CA GLU A 297 -16.30 -17.98 -19.99
C GLU A 297 -15.87 -18.66 -18.68
N CYS A 298 -14.56 -18.90 -18.51
CA CYS A 298 -14.01 -19.54 -17.31
C CYS A 298 -14.35 -18.77 -16.03
N LEU A 299 -14.09 -17.46 -16.02
CA LEU A 299 -14.36 -16.58 -14.88
C LEU A 299 -15.86 -16.45 -14.60
N THR A 300 -16.69 -16.30 -15.64
CA THR A 300 -18.15 -16.26 -15.48
C THR A 300 -18.69 -17.55 -14.85
N ARG A 301 -18.17 -18.70 -15.27
CA ARG A 301 -18.50 -20.01 -14.68
C ARG A 301 -18.07 -20.09 -13.21
N LEU A 302 -16.90 -19.57 -12.85
CA LEU A 302 -16.44 -19.56 -11.46
C LEU A 302 -17.30 -18.64 -10.58
N ILE A 303 -17.68 -17.45 -11.08
CA ILE A 303 -18.60 -16.54 -10.38
C ILE A 303 -19.93 -17.24 -10.08
N GLY A 304 -20.52 -17.90 -11.08
CA GLY A 304 -21.79 -18.60 -10.91
C GLY A 304 -21.74 -19.79 -9.94
N LYS A 305 -20.56 -20.37 -9.67
CA LYS A 305 -20.38 -21.41 -8.65
C LYS A 305 -20.31 -20.83 -7.23
N THR A 306 -19.79 -19.62 -7.07
CA THR A 306 -19.65 -18.96 -5.75
C THR A 306 -20.96 -18.36 -5.25
N GLU A 307 -21.90 -18.07 -6.15
CA GLU A 307 -23.21 -17.49 -5.82
C GLU A 307 -24.29 -18.53 -5.42
N GLN A 308 -24.00 -19.84 -5.57
CA GLN A 308 -24.90 -20.95 -5.20
C GLN A 308 -24.57 -21.50 -3.82
#